data_AF-A0A2G9P0K6-F1
#
_entry.id   AF-A0A2G9P0K6-F1
#
_cell.length_a   1.000
_cell.length_b   1.000
_cell.length_c   1.000
_cell.angle_alpha   90.00
_cell.angle_beta   90.00
_cell.angle_gamma   90.00
#
_symmetry.space_group_name_H-M   'P 1'
#
loop_
_entity.id
_entity.type
_entity.pdbx_description
1 polymer ?
#
loop_
_entity_poly.entity_id
_entity_poly.type
_entity_poly.pdbx_seq_one_letter_code
_entity_poly.pdbx_strand_id
1 'polypeptide(L)'
;MPKLDRYGSQPPIELLRQYQDFKGFYDREKMFWKDIQDVTIAAACAPPGGGRNPVTPRFLRHFSMLCLPTPSEHSLKQIFQAILNGFLTDFPVAVKQSASNIVDAAVEIYHQMSIDLLPTPAKSHYVFNLRDLS
;
A
#
# COMPACT_ATOMS: atom_id res chain seq x y z
N MET A 1 10.02 -3.25 4.24
CA MET A 1 10.09 -4.72 4.40
C MET A 1 11.05 -5.05 5.52
N PRO A 2 10.78 -6.08 6.35
CA PRO A 2 11.70 -6.50 7.41
C PRO A 2 13.13 -6.68 6.88
N LYS A 3 14.11 -6.27 7.68
CA LYS A 3 15.52 -6.42 7.33
C LYS A 3 15.88 -7.91 7.32
N LEU A 4 16.71 -8.30 6.37
CA LEU A 4 17.31 -9.63 6.34
C LEU A 4 18.29 -9.78 7.51
N ASP A 5 18.30 -10.95 8.13
CA ASP A 5 19.35 -11.34 9.06
C ASP A 5 20.66 -11.70 8.31
N ARG A 6 21.67 -12.13 9.05
CA ARG A 6 22.97 -12.55 8.50
C ARG A 6 22.85 -13.66 7.45
N TYR A 7 21.79 -14.47 7.52
CA TYR A 7 21.57 -15.65 6.68
C TYR A 7 20.50 -15.42 5.59
N GLY A 8 20.04 -14.17 5.41
CA GLY A 8 19.05 -13.84 4.38
C GLY A 8 17.61 -14.20 4.77
N SER A 9 17.34 -14.50 6.03
CA SER A 9 15.99 -14.77 6.52
C SER A 9 15.32 -13.49 7.03
N GLN A 10 13.98 -13.47 7.02
CA GLN A 10 13.17 -12.41 7.62
C GLN A 10 12.40 -13.01 8.81
N PRO A 11 12.94 -13.01 10.04
CA PRO A 11 12.31 -13.67 11.18
C PRO A 11 10.84 -13.31 11.42
N PRO A 12 10.40 -12.03 11.24
CA PRO A 12 8.98 -11.71 11.35
C PRO A 12 8.09 -12.42 10.32
N ILE A 13 8.58 -12.63 9.09
CA ILE A 13 7.84 -13.34 8.04
C ILE A 13 7.82 -14.85 8.34
N GLU A 14 8.92 -15.39 8.85
CA GLU A 14 8.97 -16.82 9.23
C GLU A 14 8.07 -17.12 10.43
N LEU A 15 7.90 -16.17 11.36
CA LEU A 15 6.90 -16.27 12.42
C LEU A 15 5.48 -16.33 11.82
N LEU A 16 5.12 -15.41 10.92
CA LEU A 16 3.81 -15.45 10.26
C LEU A 16 3.60 -16.74 9.46
N ARG A 17 4.66 -17.27 8.83
CA ARG A 17 4.62 -18.57 8.15
C ARG A 17 4.36 -19.70 9.13
N GLN A 18 5.03 -19.71 10.28
CA GLN A 18 4.79 -20.70 11.34
C GLN A 18 3.32 -20.72 11.77
N TYR A 19 2.71 -19.55 11.94
CA TYR A 19 1.28 -19.48 12.23
C TYR A 19 0.41 -20.03 11.09
N GLN A 20 0.70 -19.69 9.84
CA GLN A 20 -0.07 -20.20 8.71
C GLN A 20 0.02 -21.72 8.56
N ASP A 21 1.20 -22.30 8.85
CA ASP A 21 1.47 -23.75 8.79
C ASP A 21 0.86 -24.50 9.98
N PHE A 22 0.99 -23.98 11.20
CA PHE A 22 0.73 -24.73 12.44
C PHE A 22 -0.43 -24.18 13.30
N LYS A 23 -1.04 -23.05 12.90
CA LYS A 23 -2.15 -22.39 13.62
C LYS A 23 -1.83 -21.96 15.05
N GLY A 24 -0.56 -21.68 15.33
CA GLY A 24 -0.14 -21.25 16.66
C GLY A 24 1.35 -20.93 16.77
N PHE A 25 1.79 -20.69 18.01
CA PHE A 25 3.17 -20.35 18.35
C PHE A 25 3.61 -21.03 19.64
N TYR A 26 4.91 -21.28 19.77
CA TYR A 26 5.48 -21.74 21.03
C TYR A 26 5.81 -20.55 21.94
N ASP A 27 5.28 -20.55 23.16
CA ASP A 27 5.64 -19.58 24.19
C ASP A 27 7.03 -19.92 24.76
N ARG A 28 8.00 -19.03 24.56
CA ARG A 28 9.39 -19.23 25.00
C ARG A 28 9.60 -18.99 26.49
N GLU A 29 8.69 -18.30 27.17
CA GLU A 29 8.77 -18.05 28.62
C GLU A 29 8.08 -19.16 29.39
N LYS A 30 6.85 -19.51 28.98
CA LYS A 30 6.01 -20.50 29.68
C LYS A 30 6.16 -21.91 29.13
N MET A 31 6.91 -22.09 28.03
CA MET A 31 7.26 -23.38 27.44
C MET A 31 6.04 -24.25 27.06
N PHE A 32 5.02 -23.64 26.46
CA PHE A 32 3.86 -24.38 25.93
C PHE A 32 3.39 -23.82 24.58
N TRP A 33 2.64 -24.64 23.84
CA TRP A 33 2.06 -24.23 22.56
C TRP A 33 0.81 -23.37 22.75
N LYS A 34 0.79 -22.19 22.16
CA LYS A 34 -0.37 -21.31 22.06
C LYS A 34 -1.05 -21.51 20.73
N ASP A 35 -2.25 -22.06 20.80
CA ASP A 35 -3.12 -22.25 19.66
C ASP A 35 -3.92 -20.98 19.36
N ILE A 36 -4.10 -20.65 18.09
CA ILE A 36 -4.82 -19.46 17.62
C ILE A 36 -5.97 -19.92 16.73
N GLN A 37 -7.17 -19.57 17.15
CA GLN A 37 -8.43 -19.96 16.51
C GLN A 37 -9.06 -18.75 15.82
N ASP A 38 -9.80 -19.00 14.73
CA ASP A 38 -10.66 -18.03 14.03
C ASP A 38 -9.96 -16.74 13.56
N VAL A 39 -8.71 -16.84 13.10
CA VAL A 39 -7.95 -15.69 12.55
C VAL A 39 -7.55 -15.94 11.10
N THR A 40 -7.86 -14.97 10.23
CA THR A 40 -7.42 -14.94 8.83
C THR A 40 -6.42 -13.80 8.62
N ILE A 41 -5.30 -14.09 7.95
CA ILE A 41 -4.32 -13.06 7.61
C ILE A 41 -4.64 -12.45 6.26
N ALA A 42 -4.77 -11.13 6.23
CA ALA A 42 -4.65 -10.31 5.03
C ALA A 42 -3.33 -9.53 5.11
N ALA A 43 -2.58 -9.51 4.00
CA ALA A 43 -1.28 -8.84 3.93
C ALA A 43 -1.16 -8.06 2.62
N ALA A 44 -0.44 -6.95 2.68
CA ALA A 44 -0.09 -6.14 1.52
C ALA A 44 1.42 -5.87 1.51
N CYS A 45 2.02 -5.92 0.33
CA CYS A 45 3.43 -5.64 0.14
C CYS A 45 3.65 -4.84 -1.13
N ALA A 46 4.60 -3.91 -1.08
CA ALA A 46 5.09 -3.27 -2.29
C ALA A 46 5.99 -4.25 -3.08
N PRO A 47 6.03 -4.16 -4.43
CA PRO A 47 6.91 -4.98 -5.24
C PRO A 47 8.38 -4.90 -4.79
N PRO A 48 9.16 -5.98 -4.94
CA PRO A 48 10.59 -5.99 -4.63
C PRO A 48 11.34 -5.00 -5.53
N GLY A 49 12.42 -4.41 -5.02
CA GLY A 49 13.19 -3.38 -5.72
C GLY A 49 13.26 -2.05 -4.96
N GLY A 50 14.12 -1.13 -5.41
CA GLY A 50 14.30 0.18 -4.75
C GLY A 50 14.61 0.09 -3.26
N GLY A 51 15.44 -0.90 -2.85
CA GLY A 51 15.79 -1.15 -1.46
C GLY A 51 14.80 -2.03 -0.67
N ARG A 52 13.73 -2.52 -1.30
CA ARG A 52 12.77 -3.44 -0.66
C ARG A 52 13.18 -4.88 -0.86
N ASN A 53 13.27 -5.63 0.24
CA ASN A 53 13.57 -7.06 0.24
C ASN A 53 12.41 -7.88 -0.35
N PRO A 54 12.70 -8.93 -1.14
CA PRO A 54 11.67 -9.87 -1.60
C PRO A 54 11.10 -10.69 -0.44
N VAL A 55 9.85 -11.11 -0.57
CA VAL A 55 9.18 -12.01 0.37
C VAL A 55 9.50 -13.46 -0.01
N THR A 56 9.67 -14.34 0.98
CA THR A 56 10.03 -15.74 0.71
C THR A 56 8.88 -16.49 0.00
N PRO A 57 9.16 -17.29 -1.05
CA PRO A 57 8.12 -18.08 -1.74
C PRO A 57 7.36 -19.03 -0.81
N ARG A 58 8.03 -19.52 0.24
CA ARG A 58 7.43 -20.38 1.28
C ARG A 58 6.31 -19.69 2.05
N PHE A 59 6.39 -18.37 2.24
CA PHE A 59 5.30 -17.62 2.85
C PHE A 59 4.22 -17.28 1.82
N LEU A 60 4.61 -16.86 0.61
CA LEU A 60 3.69 -16.50 -0.47
C LEU A 60 2.76 -17.65 -0.88
N ARG A 61 3.19 -18.92 -0.76
CA ARG A 61 2.35 -20.10 -1.08
C ARG A 61 1.02 -20.15 -0.31
N HIS A 62 0.92 -19.45 0.83
CA HIS A 62 -0.28 -19.42 1.66
C HIS A 62 -1.30 -18.34 1.22
N PHE A 63 -0.97 -17.55 0.20
CA PHE A 63 -1.79 -16.42 -0.23
C PHE A 63 -2.17 -16.52 -1.70
N SER A 64 -3.37 -16.04 -2.01
CA SER A 64 -3.71 -15.63 -3.38
C SER A 64 -3.18 -14.22 -3.61
N MET A 65 -2.36 -14.05 -4.65
CA MET A 65 -1.74 -12.77 -4.97
C MET A 65 -2.65 -11.92 -5.85
N LEU A 66 -2.96 -10.71 -5.38
CA LEU A 66 -3.63 -9.67 -6.17
C LEU A 66 -2.65 -8.52 -6.41
N CYS A 67 -2.56 -8.04 -7.65
CA CYS A 67 -1.74 -6.89 -8.00
C CYS A 67 -2.62 -5.66 -8.12
N LEU A 68 -2.24 -4.58 -7.46
CA LEU A 68 -2.91 -3.28 -7.54
C LEU A 68 -2.07 -2.36 -8.44
N PRO A 69 -2.46 -2.17 -9.72
CA PRO A 69 -1.77 -1.23 -10.59
C PRO A 69 -2.05 0.21 -10.16
N THR A 70 -1.26 1.14 -10.69
CA THR A 70 -1.56 2.57 -10.58
C THR A 70 -2.93 2.87 -11.21
N PRO A 71 -3.79 3.65 -10.55
CA PRO A 71 -5.11 3.99 -11.09
C PRO A 71 -4.98 4.84 -12.37
N SER A 72 -5.94 4.70 -13.28
CA SER A 72 -6.04 5.56 -14.44
C SER A 72 -6.45 6.98 -14.04
N GLU A 73 -6.15 7.95 -14.91
CA GLU A 73 -6.58 9.34 -14.74
C GLU A 73 -8.10 9.44 -14.52
N HIS A 74 -8.88 8.65 -15.28
CA HIS A 74 -10.33 8.58 -15.12
C HIS A 74 -10.74 8.11 -13.72
N SER A 75 -10.10 7.05 -13.21
CA SER A 75 -10.36 6.56 -11.85
C SER A 75 -9.97 7.60 -10.79
N LEU A 76 -8.85 8.31 -10.98
CA LEU A 76 -8.42 9.40 -10.09
C LEU A 76 -9.48 10.50 -10.03
N LYS A 77 -9.90 11.01 -11.20
CA LYS A 77 -10.94 12.04 -11.29
C LYS A 77 -12.22 11.59 -10.62
N GLN A 78 -12.67 10.36 -10.88
CA GLN A 78 -13.90 9.83 -10.26
C GLN A 78 -13.82 9.77 -8.72
N ILE A 79 -12.70 9.29 -8.16
CA ILE A 79 -12.48 9.20 -6.71
C ILE A 79 -12.48 10.59 -6.08
N PHE A 80 -11.67 11.51 -6.61
CA PHE A 80 -11.52 12.84 -6.02
C PHE A 80 -12.73 13.73 -6.25
N GLN A 81 -13.46 13.55 -7.35
CA GLN A 81 -14.75 14.19 -7.57
C GLN A 81 -15.76 13.78 -6.51
N ALA A 82 -15.86 12.49 -6.19
CA ALA A 82 -16.78 12.00 -5.17
C ALA A 82 -16.44 12.56 -3.78
N ILE A 83 -15.15 12.59 -3.42
CA ILE A 83 -14.66 13.15 -2.15
C ILE A 83 -14.99 14.65 -2.07
N LEU A 84 -14.60 15.42 -3.09
CA LEU A 84 -14.76 16.87 -3.08
C LEU A 84 -16.24 17.28 -3.16
N ASN A 85 -17.05 16.61 -3.96
CA ASN A 85 -18.49 16.85 -4.00
C ASN A 85 -19.14 16.55 -2.64
N GLY A 86 -18.73 15.45 -1.98
CA GLY A 86 -19.19 15.10 -0.64
C GLY A 86 -18.85 16.20 0.38
N PHE A 87 -17.61 16.69 0.36
CA PHE A 87 -17.17 17.79 1.22
C PHE A 87 -17.92 19.10 0.95
N LEU A 88 -18.20 19.40 -0.32
CA LEU A 88 -18.86 20.65 -0.72
C LEU A 88 -20.39 20.62 -0.60
N THR A 89 -20.98 19.55 -0.05
CA THR A 89 -22.45 19.37 0.03
C THR A 89 -23.17 20.54 0.74
N ASP A 90 -22.57 21.15 1.75
CA ASP A 90 -23.20 22.24 2.51
C ASP A 90 -22.83 23.64 1.99
N PHE A 91 -22.04 23.72 0.92
CA PHE A 91 -21.55 24.98 0.36
C PHE A 91 -22.52 25.57 -0.69
N PRO A 92 -22.42 26.89 -0.98
CA PRO A 92 -23.17 27.53 -2.05
C PRO A 92 -22.94 26.86 -3.41
N VAL A 93 -23.96 26.92 -4.28
CA VAL A 93 -23.94 26.27 -5.61
C VAL A 93 -22.74 26.71 -6.46
N ALA A 94 -22.36 27.98 -6.39
CA ALA A 94 -21.18 28.49 -7.11
C ALA A 94 -19.89 27.77 -6.72
N VAL A 95 -19.73 27.37 -5.45
CA VAL A 95 -18.57 26.63 -4.95
C VAL A 95 -18.66 25.15 -5.31
N LYS A 96 -19.86 24.56 -5.30
CA LYS A 96 -20.06 23.18 -5.76
C LYS A 96 -19.71 23.02 -7.24
N GLN A 97 -20.05 24.00 -8.06
CA GLN A 97 -19.78 23.99 -9.51
C GLN A 97 -18.30 24.07 -9.87
N SER A 98 -17.43 24.57 -8.98
CA SER A 98 -15.99 24.59 -9.21
C SER A 98 -15.29 23.25 -8.89
N ALA A 99 -15.99 22.29 -8.28
CA ALA A 99 -15.40 21.02 -7.86
C ALA A 99 -14.75 20.24 -9.03
N SER A 100 -15.43 20.16 -10.18
CA SER A 100 -14.88 19.47 -11.36
C SER A 100 -13.58 20.08 -11.85
N ASN A 101 -13.56 21.41 -11.99
CA ASN A 101 -12.39 22.12 -12.49
C ASN A 101 -11.21 21.99 -11.53
N ILE A 102 -11.47 21.96 -10.21
CA ILE A 102 -10.42 21.75 -9.19
C ILE A 102 -9.82 20.35 -9.32
N VAL A 103 -10.67 19.32 -9.43
CA VAL A 103 -10.21 17.93 -9.56
C VAL A 103 -9.47 17.71 -10.87
N ASP A 104 -9.98 18.25 -11.98
CA ASP A 104 -9.33 18.15 -13.29
C ASP A 104 -7.93 18.77 -13.27
N ALA A 105 -7.81 20.00 -12.74
CA ALA A 105 -6.53 20.67 -12.63
C ALA A 105 -5.55 19.94 -11.70
N ALA A 106 -6.02 19.45 -10.55
CA ALA A 106 -5.17 18.73 -9.60
C ALA A 106 -4.63 17.42 -10.21
N VAL A 107 -5.48 16.65 -10.90
CA VAL A 107 -5.09 15.40 -11.54
C VAL A 107 -4.13 15.65 -12.71
N GLU A 108 -4.36 16.69 -13.51
CA GLU A 108 -3.47 17.09 -14.60
C GLU A 108 -2.08 17.46 -14.09
N ILE A 109 -2.01 18.32 -13.06
CA ILE A 109 -0.74 18.72 -12.44
C ILE A 109 -0.01 17.50 -11.86
N TYR A 110 -0.72 16.63 -11.13
CA TYR A 110 -0.14 15.40 -10.59
C TYR A 110 0.44 14.51 -11.68
N HIS A 111 -0.31 14.32 -12.78
CA HIS A 111 0.14 13.50 -13.90
C HIS A 111 1.42 14.07 -14.53
N GLN A 112 1.44 15.38 -14.80
CA GLN A 112 2.60 16.05 -15.39
C GLN A 112 3.83 15.96 -14.48
N MET A 113 3.66 16.22 -13.18
CA MET A 113 4.72 16.07 -12.19
C MET A 113 5.26 14.65 -12.13
N SER A 114 4.39 13.63 -12.22
CA SER A 114 4.79 12.22 -12.18
C SER A 114 5.68 11.79 -13.35
N ILE A 115 5.53 12.46 -14.51
CA ILE A 115 6.32 12.22 -15.71
C ILE A 115 7.65 12.98 -15.65
N ASP A 116 7.59 14.26 -15.27
CA ASP A 116 8.75 15.16 -15.39
C ASP A 116 9.72 15.02 -14.20
N LEU A 117 9.22 14.67 -13.01
CA LEU A 117 9.99 14.61 -11.78
C LEU A 117 10.30 13.17 -11.40
N LEU A 118 11.11 12.48 -12.19
CA LEU A 118 11.48 11.09 -11.89
C LEU A 118 12.49 10.99 -10.73
N PRO A 119 12.46 9.88 -9.95
CA PRO A 119 13.43 9.64 -8.90
C PRO A 119 14.84 9.45 -9.50
N THR A 120 15.77 10.28 -9.05
CA THR A 120 17.20 10.20 -9.40
C THR A 120 18.03 10.01 -8.13
N PRO A 121 19.31 9.58 -8.21
CA PRO A 121 20.15 9.48 -7.01
C PRO A 121 20.24 10.78 -6.20
N ALA A 122 20.26 11.94 -6.87
CA ALA A 122 20.25 13.25 -6.23
C ALA A 122 18.87 13.66 -5.69
N LYS A 123 17.78 13.11 -6.26
CA LYS A 123 16.39 13.44 -5.93
C LYS A 123 15.57 12.17 -5.71
N SER A 124 16.01 11.35 -4.76
CA SER A 124 15.39 10.04 -4.48
C SER A 124 13.99 10.14 -3.86
N HIS A 125 13.63 11.32 -3.36
CA HIS A 125 12.33 11.62 -2.75
C HIS A 125 11.23 11.94 -3.77
N TYR A 126 11.54 12.00 -5.07
CA TYR A 126 10.54 12.18 -6.11
C TYR A 126 9.79 10.87 -6.38
N VAL A 127 8.80 10.60 -5.53
CA VAL A 127 7.97 9.38 -5.58
C VAL A 127 6.51 9.79 -5.49
N PHE A 128 5.80 9.68 -6.61
CA PHE A 128 4.40 10.06 -6.71
C PHE A 128 3.47 8.86 -6.44
N ASN A 129 2.45 9.10 -5.64
CA ASN A 129 1.43 8.13 -5.29
C ASN A 129 0.09 8.82 -4.98
N LEU A 130 -0.95 8.03 -4.75
CA LEU A 130 -2.30 8.53 -4.46
C LEU A 130 -2.39 9.53 -3.30
N ARG A 131 -1.45 9.48 -2.34
CA ARG A 131 -1.44 10.39 -1.19
C ARG A 131 -1.12 11.83 -1.56
N ASP A 132 -0.46 12.06 -2.69
CA ASP A 132 -0.12 13.40 -3.13
C ASP A 132 -1.36 14.18 -3.62
N LEU A 133 -2.46 13.47 -3.87
CA LEU A 133 -3.76 14.05 -4.25
C LEU A 133 -4.81 14.01 -3.11
N SER A 134 -4.56 13.29 -2.01
CA SER A 134 -5.55 12.99 -0.95
C SER A 134 -5.56 13.96 0.22
#